data_AF-A0A8J5TUQ2-F1
#
_entry.id   AF-A0A8J5TUQ2-F1
#
_cell.length_a   1.000
_cell.length_b   1.000
_cell.length_c   1.000
_cell.angle_alpha   90.00
_cell.angle_beta   90.00
_cell.angle_gamma   90.00
#
_symmetry.space_group_name_H-M   'P 1'
#
loop_
_entity.id
_entity.type
_entity.pdbx_description
1 polymer ?
#
loop_
_entity_poly.entity_id
_entity_poly.type
_entity_poly.pdbx_seq_one_letter_code
_entity_poly.pdbx_strand_id
1 'polypeptide(L)'
;MWGPCVEQLRAAGVVRAAEAAEVGRTGENRGRRARNVAGSRSRNVEFVILPVEGFNGDGIVPSAITDSRDIGRYVAKIIADPRTLNKSVFAYSEVLTQREIFQIVEEASGEKLDYNYISNEDAMARVVSAQNAAEATGLEDKGAQSALAAAQYTYSTCVRGDNTPEYARYLGYLDGKELYPDLDFIPFQKYVSELIDGTARSAYA
;
A
#
# COMPACT_ATOMS: atom_id res chain seq x y z
N MET A 1 17.37 13.51 -12.75
CA MET A 1 16.57 14.68 -12.32
C MET A 1 15.17 14.41 -12.83
N TRP A 2 14.21 14.17 -11.94
CA TRP A 2 12.89 13.68 -12.32
C TRP A 2 12.00 14.79 -12.89
N GLY A 3 11.01 14.43 -13.70
CA GLY A 3 10.03 15.37 -14.25
C GLY A 3 9.10 15.98 -13.18
N PRO A 4 8.45 17.12 -13.47
CA PRO A 4 7.59 17.82 -12.52
C PRO A 4 6.41 16.97 -12.01
N CYS A 5 5.88 16.02 -12.81
CA CYS A 5 4.84 15.10 -12.35
C CYS A 5 5.36 14.11 -11.29
N VAL A 6 6.58 13.59 -11.47
CA VAL A 6 7.24 12.70 -10.51
C VAL A 6 7.59 13.42 -9.22
N GLU A 7 8.03 14.68 -9.32
CA GLU A 7 8.25 15.52 -8.15
C GLU A 7 6.93 15.86 -7.44
N GLN A 8 5.81 15.99 -8.16
CA GLN A 8 4.47 16.10 -7.56
C GLN A 8 4.01 14.78 -6.91
N LEU A 9 4.29 13.62 -7.50
CA LEU A 9 4.07 12.30 -6.90
C LEU A 9 4.91 12.10 -5.62
N ARG A 10 6.17 12.54 -5.64
CA ARG A 10 7.05 12.57 -4.46
C ARG A 10 6.58 13.56 -3.41
N ALA A 11 6.22 14.78 -3.80
CA ALA A 11 5.81 15.88 -2.91
C ALA A 11 4.39 15.75 -2.36
N ALA A 12 3.51 15.04 -3.07
CA ALA A 12 2.18 14.65 -2.61
C ALA A 12 2.26 13.68 -1.43
N GLY A 13 3.42 13.06 -1.16
CA GLY A 13 3.55 12.11 -0.08
C GLY A 13 2.76 10.84 -0.38
N VAL A 14 2.97 10.24 -1.55
CA VAL A 14 2.55 8.87 -1.91
C VAL A 14 3.35 7.84 -1.05
N VAL A 15 3.48 8.13 0.25
CA VAL A 15 4.40 7.57 1.23
C VAL A 15 3.61 7.44 2.55
N ARG A 16 2.76 6.42 2.65
CA ARG A 16 2.36 5.73 3.91
C ARG A 16 1.23 4.74 3.67
N ALA A 17 1.31 3.63 4.43
CA ALA A 17 0.64 2.32 4.35
C ALA A 17 -0.91 2.27 4.46
N ALA A 18 -1.50 1.36 3.68
CA ALA A 18 -2.85 0.84 3.74
C ALA A 18 -2.70 -0.65 3.47
N GLU A 19 -2.89 -1.35 4.56
CA GLU A 19 -3.13 -2.76 4.68
C GLU A 19 -4.21 -3.25 3.69
N ALA A 20 -4.04 -4.48 3.22
CA ALA A 20 -5.17 -5.39 3.19
C ALA A 20 -5.67 -5.47 4.64
N ALA A 21 -6.87 -4.97 4.92
CA ALA A 21 -7.39 -4.94 6.27
C ALA A 21 -7.41 -6.36 6.85
N GLU A 22 -6.45 -6.70 7.72
CA GLU A 22 -6.68 -7.75 8.71
C GLU A 22 -7.72 -7.19 9.67
N VAL A 23 -8.99 -7.40 9.34
CA VAL A 23 -10.07 -7.24 10.31
C VAL A 23 -9.86 -8.34 11.33
N GLY A 24 -9.03 -8.03 12.33
CA GLY A 24 -8.70 -8.89 13.45
C GLY A 24 -9.96 -9.46 14.06
N ARG A 25 -9.86 -10.72 14.54
CA ARG A 25 -10.93 -11.50 15.16
C ARG A 25 -11.86 -10.57 15.95
N THR A 26 -13.14 -10.57 15.58
CA THR A 26 -14.18 -9.76 16.23
C THR A 26 -14.34 -10.21 17.68
N GLY A 27 -13.53 -9.62 18.57
CA GLY A 27 -13.54 -9.82 20.01
C GLY A 27 -13.90 -8.50 20.69
N GLU A 28 -15.07 -8.49 21.31
CA GLU A 28 -15.65 -7.39 22.07
C GLU A 28 -14.73 -6.96 23.24
N ASN A 29 -14.29 -5.69 23.27
CA ASN A 29 -13.89 -5.06 24.52
C ASN A 29 -14.10 -3.54 24.49
N ARG A 30 -15.02 -3.09 25.36
CA ARG A 30 -15.43 -1.70 25.53
C ARG A 30 -14.38 -0.88 26.29
N GLY A 31 -14.08 0.31 25.77
CA GLY A 31 -13.88 1.51 26.59
C GLY A 31 -12.50 2.17 26.54
N ARG A 32 -12.40 3.35 25.91
CA ARG A 32 -12.14 4.66 26.57
C ARG A 32 -11.73 5.77 25.59
N ARG A 33 -12.53 6.85 25.64
CA ARG A 33 -12.26 8.31 25.49
C ARG A 33 -11.23 8.82 24.47
N ALA A 34 -11.78 9.59 23.54
CA ALA A 34 -11.13 10.60 22.69
C ALA A 34 -10.36 11.69 23.47
N ARG A 35 -9.27 12.19 22.88
CA ARG A 35 -8.79 13.57 23.05
C ARG A 35 -8.13 14.08 21.76
N ASN A 36 -8.56 15.27 21.36
CA ASN A 36 -8.06 16.07 20.23
C ASN A 36 -6.65 16.62 20.49
N VAL A 37 -5.85 16.78 19.43
CA VAL A 37 -4.86 17.86 19.29
C VAL A 37 -4.93 18.39 17.86
N ALA A 38 -5.16 19.69 17.73
CA ALA A 38 -5.20 20.43 16.49
C ALA A 38 -3.80 20.97 16.11
N GLY A 39 -3.51 21.02 14.81
CA GLY A 39 -2.64 22.05 14.21
C GLY A 39 -1.35 21.56 13.55
N SER A 40 -1.39 21.26 12.25
CA SER A 40 -0.46 21.83 11.26
C SER A 40 -0.93 21.55 9.83
N ARG A 41 -0.98 22.63 9.03
CA ARG A 41 -1.20 22.77 7.59
C ARG A 41 -1.16 21.49 6.73
N SER A 42 -2.31 21.27 6.09
CA SER A 42 -2.66 20.31 5.04
C SER A 42 -1.53 19.86 4.13
N ARG A 43 -1.07 18.62 4.29
CA ARG A 43 -0.43 17.79 3.27
C ARG A 43 -0.77 16.34 3.56
N ASN A 44 -1.95 15.91 3.13
CA ASN A 44 -2.34 14.53 3.22
C ASN A 44 -2.71 14.06 1.81
N VAL A 45 -1.96 13.12 1.24
CA VAL A 45 -2.40 12.27 0.12
C VAL A 45 -2.01 10.86 0.54
N GLU A 46 -2.95 9.93 0.53
CA GLU A 46 -2.70 8.57 1.02
C GLU A 46 -3.24 7.55 0.02
N PHE A 47 -2.27 7.04 -0.74
CA PHE A 47 -2.31 5.83 -1.54
C PHE A 47 -0.96 5.14 -1.30
N VAL A 48 -0.99 3.82 -1.23
CA VAL A 48 0.04 3.08 -0.51
C VAL A 48 0.93 2.42 -1.50
N ILE A 49 2.04 3.09 -1.76
CA ILE A 49 3.02 2.62 -2.71
C ILE A 49 4.39 2.72 -2.07
N LEU A 50 5.10 1.62 -2.28
CA LEU A 50 6.50 1.33 -2.09
C LEU A 50 7.42 2.56 -2.26
N PRO A 51 8.55 2.66 -1.54
CA PRO A 51 9.65 3.50 -1.99
C PRO A 51 10.20 2.93 -3.30
N VAL A 52 9.52 3.20 -4.42
CA VAL A 52 10.00 2.82 -5.74
C VAL A 52 10.99 3.87 -6.22
N GLU A 53 12.19 3.80 -5.64
CA GLU A 53 13.40 4.41 -6.22
C GLU A 53 13.74 3.80 -7.59
N GLY A 54 13.14 2.64 -7.90
CA GLY A 54 13.30 1.85 -9.11
C GLY A 54 12.48 0.56 -9.05
N PHE A 55 12.58 -0.27 -10.09
CA PHE A 55 12.06 -1.63 -10.11
C PHE A 55 12.89 -2.53 -9.22
N ASN A 56 12.23 -3.29 -8.34
CA ASN A 56 12.87 -4.44 -7.70
C ASN A 56 12.82 -5.64 -8.65
N GLY A 57 13.99 -6.23 -8.93
CA GLY A 57 14.18 -7.20 -10.00
C GLY A 57 13.67 -6.65 -11.33
N ASP A 58 12.91 -7.47 -12.06
CA ASP A 58 12.31 -7.06 -13.33
C ASP A 58 11.02 -6.25 -13.15
N GLY A 59 10.54 -6.03 -11.92
CA GLY A 59 9.31 -5.28 -11.64
C GLY A 59 8.01 -5.99 -12.03
N ILE A 60 8.07 -7.30 -12.29
CA ILE A 60 6.96 -8.14 -12.78
C ILE A 60 6.21 -8.89 -11.67
N VAL A 61 6.64 -8.74 -10.40
CA VAL A 61 5.98 -9.41 -9.28
C VAL A 61 4.64 -8.73 -9.02
N PRO A 62 3.51 -9.47 -9.06
CA PRO A 62 2.19 -8.90 -8.83
C PRO A 62 1.97 -8.59 -7.35
N SER A 63 1.23 -7.52 -7.09
CA SER A 63 0.81 -7.13 -5.75
C SER A 63 -0.61 -6.58 -5.80
N ALA A 64 -1.43 -6.98 -4.84
CA ALA A 64 -2.75 -6.43 -4.63
C ALA A 64 -2.67 -4.97 -4.17
N ILE A 65 -3.56 -4.14 -4.71
CA ILE A 65 -3.71 -2.73 -4.34
C ILE A 65 -5.17 -2.39 -4.12
N THR A 66 -5.41 -1.40 -3.25
CA THR A 66 -6.76 -0.96 -2.88
C THR A 66 -6.75 0.55 -2.73
N ASP A 67 -7.71 1.23 -3.36
CA ASP A 67 -7.95 2.64 -3.08
C ASP A 67 -8.48 2.80 -1.65
N SER A 68 -7.93 3.77 -0.91
CA SER A 68 -8.29 4.00 0.49
C SER A 68 -9.80 4.24 0.68
N ARG A 69 -10.48 4.81 -0.33
CA ARG A 69 -11.94 5.03 -0.34
C ARG A 69 -12.74 3.73 -0.40
N ASP A 70 -12.16 2.65 -0.89
CA ASP A 70 -12.81 1.34 -0.98
C ASP A 70 -12.63 0.49 0.28
N ILE A 71 -11.60 0.76 1.10
CA ILE A 71 -11.33 0.01 2.33
C ILE A 71 -12.56 0.01 3.24
N GLY A 72 -13.14 1.18 3.50
CA GLY A 72 -14.35 1.29 4.33
C GLY A 72 -15.54 0.52 3.76
N ARG A 73 -15.67 0.44 2.43
CA ARG A 73 -16.75 -0.30 1.75
C ARG A 73 -16.58 -1.81 1.91
N TYR A 74 -15.36 -2.30 1.78
CA TYR A 74 -15.03 -3.70 2.08
C TYR A 74 -15.27 -4.04 3.56
N VAL A 75 -14.72 -3.22 4.47
CA VAL A 75 -14.85 -3.44 5.93
C VAL A 75 -16.32 -3.48 6.35
N ALA A 76 -17.16 -2.57 5.85
CA ALA A 76 -18.59 -2.56 6.15
C ALA A 76 -19.30 -3.85 5.73
N LYS A 77 -18.97 -4.40 4.56
CA LYS A 77 -19.52 -5.70 4.13
C LYS A 77 -18.98 -6.85 4.96
N ILE A 78 -17.67 -6.88 5.23
CA ILE A 78 -17.01 -7.94 6.00
C ILE A 78 -17.60 -8.07 7.39
N ILE A 79 -17.74 -6.97 8.13
CA ILE A 79 -18.24 -7.02 9.52
C ILE A 79 -19.71 -7.47 9.58
N ALA A 80 -20.50 -7.18 8.54
CA ALA A 80 -21.92 -7.54 8.47
C ALA A 80 -22.15 -8.96 7.92
N ASP A 81 -21.15 -9.61 7.33
CA ASP A 81 -21.29 -10.89 6.66
C ASP A 81 -20.99 -12.06 7.61
N PRO A 82 -21.97 -12.91 7.96
CA PRO A 82 -21.74 -14.04 8.86
C PRO A 82 -20.73 -15.07 8.31
N ARG A 83 -20.46 -15.10 6.99
CA ARG A 83 -19.46 -15.99 6.36
C ARG A 83 -18.03 -15.65 6.80
N THR A 84 -17.78 -14.43 7.25
CA THR A 84 -16.44 -13.93 7.60
C THR A 84 -16.12 -14.08 9.10
N LEU A 85 -17.08 -14.54 9.91
CA LEU A 85 -16.91 -14.66 11.36
C LEU A 85 -15.72 -15.59 11.70
N ASN A 86 -14.74 -15.06 12.45
CA ASN A 86 -13.49 -15.75 12.81
C ASN A 86 -12.67 -16.21 11.59
N LYS A 87 -12.77 -15.49 10.46
CA LYS A 87 -11.99 -15.73 9.24
C LYS A 87 -11.21 -14.47 8.87
N SER A 88 -10.04 -14.67 8.26
CA SER A 88 -9.32 -13.58 7.60
C SER A 88 -9.87 -13.41 6.18
N VAL A 89 -10.03 -12.16 5.74
CA VAL A 89 -10.52 -11.82 4.40
C VAL A 89 -9.45 -11.02 3.69
N PHE A 90 -9.07 -11.43 2.49
CA PHE A 90 -8.16 -10.70 1.61
C PHE A 90 -8.97 -9.76 0.71
N ALA A 91 -9.07 -8.50 1.10
CA ALA A 91 -9.77 -7.47 0.35
C ALA A 91 -8.80 -6.69 -0.54
N TYR A 92 -9.10 -6.61 -1.83
CA TYR A 92 -8.28 -5.90 -2.81
C TYR A 92 -9.12 -5.28 -3.93
N SER A 93 -8.66 -4.18 -4.54
CA SER A 93 -9.32 -3.60 -5.71
C SER A 93 -8.81 -4.24 -7.00
N GLU A 94 -7.49 -4.23 -7.19
CA GLU A 94 -6.79 -4.74 -8.38
C GLU A 94 -5.49 -5.45 -7.97
N VAL A 95 -4.91 -6.22 -8.89
CA VAL A 95 -3.58 -6.81 -8.75
C VAL A 95 -2.73 -6.25 -9.87
N LEU A 96 -1.67 -5.51 -9.52
CA LEU A 96 -0.78 -4.86 -10.47
C LEU A 96 0.68 -5.18 -10.14
N THR A 97 1.52 -5.15 -11.16
CA THR A 97 2.98 -5.18 -11.06
C THR A 97 3.54 -3.75 -10.96
N GLN A 98 4.79 -3.61 -10.51
CA GLN A 98 5.46 -2.31 -10.53
C GLN A 98 5.49 -1.73 -11.95
N ARG A 99 5.66 -2.58 -12.97
CA ARG A 99 5.67 -2.15 -14.38
C ARG A 99 4.35 -1.54 -14.81
N GLU A 100 3.23 -2.19 -14.50
CA GLU A 100 1.90 -1.69 -14.84
C GLU A 100 1.60 -0.39 -14.10
N ILE A 101 1.97 -0.29 -12.82
CA ILE A 101 1.83 0.95 -12.04
C ILE A 101 2.57 2.10 -12.73
N PHE A 102 3.84 1.91 -13.10
CA PHE A 102 4.61 2.94 -13.76
C PHE A 102 4.11 3.26 -15.16
N GLN A 103 3.67 2.27 -15.92
CA GLN A 103 3.08 2.48 -17.23
C GLN A 103 1.82 3.36 -17.14
N ILE A 104 0.93 3.10 -16.18
CA ILE A 104 -0.26 3.92 -15.95
C ILE A 104 0.11 5.37 -15.64
N VAL A 105 1.16 5.58 -14.84
CA VAL A 105 1.66 6.92 -14.51
C VAL A 105 2.27 7.62 -15.73
N GLU A 106 3.06 6.93 -16.53
CA GLU A 106 3.63 7.47 -17.78
C GLU A 106 2.54 7.86 -18.77
N GLU A 107 1.55 6.99 -18.98
CA GLU A 107 0.46 7.22 -19.91
C GLU A 107 -0.40 8.41 -19.50
N ALA A 108 -0.68 8.54 -18.19
CA ALA A 108 -1.50 9.64 -17.69
C ALA A 108 -0.75 10.99 -17.68
N SER A 109 0.55 10.98 -17.40
CA SER A 109 1.37 12.20 -17.34
C SER A 109 1.91 12.65 -18.71
N GLY A 110 2.04 11.73 -19.66
CA GLY A 110 2.78 11.96 -20.91
C GLY A 110 4.31 12.02 -20.73
N GLU A 111 4.81 11.77 -19.52
CA GLU A 111 6.24 11.77 -19.21
C GLU A 111 6.82 10.35 -19.30
N LYS A 112 8.11 10.25 -19.63
CA LYS A 112 8.87 8.99 -19.57
C LYS A 112 9.75 8.97 -18.33
N LEU A 113 9.67 7.87 -17.59
CA LEU A 113 10.39 7.70 -16.34
C LEU A 113 11.73 7.02 -16.61
N ASP A 114 12.77 7.51 -15.93
CA ASP A 114 14.06 6.84 -15.91
C ASP A 114 14.04 5.74 -14.83
N TYR A 115 14.20 4.49 -15.24
CA TYR A 115 14.06 3.36 -14.33
C TYR A 115 15.39 2.97 -13.74
N ASN A 116 15.50 3.05 -12.41
CA ASN A 116 16.55 2.30 -11.72
C ASN A 116 16.09 0.86 -11.51
N TYR A 117 17.04 -0.07 -11.48
CA TYR A 117 16.79 -1.48 -11.18
C TYR A 117 17.56 -1.85 -9.91
N ILE A 118 16.87 -2.50 -8.98
CA ILE A 118 17.41 -2.99 -7.72
C ILE A 118 17.41 -4.51 -7.81
N SER A 119 18.57 -5.15 -7.71
CA SER A 119 18.63 -6.62 -7.73
C SER A 119 17.91 -7.21 -6.51
N ASN A 120 17.48 -8.47 -6.60
CA ASN A 120 16.84 -9.14 -5.47
C ASN A 120 17.81 -9.26 -4.28
N GLU A 121 19.10 -9.43 -4.57
CA GLU A 121 20.20 -9.44 -3.62
C GLU A 121 20.34 -8.08 -2.92
N ASP A 122 20.31 -6.98 -3.66
CA ASP A 122 20.37 -5.62 -3.09
C ASP A 122 19.14 -5.30 -2.26
N ALA A 123 17.95 -5.73 -2.70
CA ALA A 123 16.72 -5.57 -1.94
C ALA A 123 16.80 -6.31 -0.60
N MET A 124 17.34 -7.53 -0.58
CA MET A 124 17.58 -8.27 0.66
C MET A 124 18.67 -7.60 1.53
N ALA A 125 19.76 -7.12 0.92
CA ALA A 125 20.82 -6.41 1.63
C ALA A 125 20.30 -5.12 2.31
N ARG A 126 19.38 -4.40 1.67
CA ARG A 126 18.68 -3.24 2.26
C ARG A 126 17.90 -3.64 3.52
N VAL A 127 17.18 -4.77 3.49
CA VAL A 127 16.47 -5.28 4.68
C VAL A 127 17.44 -5.59 5.81
N VAL A 128 18.53 -6.32 5.54
CA VAL A 128 19.54 -6.66 6.55
C VAL A 128 20.18 -5.41 7.15
N SER A 129 20.54 -4.44 6.30
CA SER A 129 21.13 -3.18 6.73
C SER A 129 20.17 -2.38 7.64
N ALA A 130 18.90 -2.26 7.22
CA ALA A 130 17.89 -1.57 8.01
C ALA A 130 17.60 -2.28 9.34
N GLN A 131 17.64 -3.62 9.36
CA GLN A 131 17.44 -4.43 10.56
C GLN A 131 18.56 -4.16 11.58
N ASN A 132 19.81 -4.24 11.13
CA ASN A 132 20.97 -3.97 11.98
C ASN A 132 20.93 -2.53 12.54
N ALA A 133 20.54 -1.55 11.73
CA ALA A 133 20.41 -0.17 12.17
C ALA A 133 19.31 -0.01 13.24
N ALA A 134 18.12 -0.58 13.01
CA ALA A 134 17.00 -0.55 13.93
C ALA A 134 17.30 -1.26 15.26
N GLU A 135 18.07 -2.35 15.24
CA GLU A 135 18.54 -3.03 16.44
C GLU A 135 19.57 -2.22 17.21
N ALA A 136 20.50 -1.56 16.51
CA ALA A 136 21.53 -0.73 17.13
C ALA A 136 20.97 0.53 17.81
N THR A 137 19.93 1.14 17.23
CA THR A 137 19.33 2.38 17.77
C THR A 137 18.15 2.12 18.71
N GLY A 138 17.56 0.93 18.67
CA GLY A 138 16.43 0.54 19.50
C GLY A 138 15.08 1.06 19.00
N LEU A 139 14.01 0.71 19.74
CA LEU A 139 12.62 0.97 19.32
C LEU A 139 12.23 2.46 19.36
N GLU A 140 12.99 3.30 20.06
CA GLU A 140 12.70 4.73 20.19
C GLU A 140 13.05 5.52 18.92
N ASP A 141 13.98 5.02 18.11
CA ASP A 141 14.32 5.61 16.82
C ASP A 141 13.26 5.26 15.77
N LYS A 142 12.21 6.07 15.74
CA LYS A 142 11.12 5.94 14.76
C LYS A 142 11.59 6.02 13.32
N GLY A 143 12.72 6.68 13.04
CA GLY A 143 13.28 6.77 11.69
C GLY A 143 13.83 5.42 11.24
N ALA A 144 14.68 4.81 12.06
CA ALA A 144 15.23 3.48 11.81
C ALA A 144 14.12 2.41 11.73
N GLN A 145 13.14 2.44 12.63
CA GLN A 145 12.00 1.51 12.60
C GLN A 145 11.14 1.68 11.32
N SER A 146 10.91 2.93 10.90
CA SER A 146 10.16 3.19 9.65
C SER A 146 10.93 2.71 8.42
N ALA A 147 12.25 2.90 8.38
CA ALA A 147 13.09 2.44 7.29
C ALA A 147 13.11 0.89 7.21
N LEU A 148 13.20 0.22 8.35
CA LEU A 148 13.11 -1.24 8.43
C LEU A 148 11.76 -1.75 7.91
N ALA A 149 10.66 -1.19 8.39
CA ALA A 149 9.33 -1.56 7.94
C ALA A 149 9.16 -1.38 6.42
N ALA A 150 9.64 -0.25 5.88
CA ALA A 150 9.59 0.03 4.45
C ALA A 150 10.42 -0.98 3.63
N ALA A 151 11.63 -1.33 4.09
CA ALA A 151 12.48 -2.31 3.42
C ALA A 151 11.86 -3.71 3.42
N GLN A 152 11.40 -4.18 4.59
CA GLN A 152 10.76 -5.50 4.74
C GLN A 152 9.48 -5.60 3.90
N TYR A 153 8.65 -4.57 3.92
CA TYR A 153 7.42 -4.52 3.14
C TYR A 153 7.70 -4.55 1.63
N THR A 154 8.67 -3.75 1.17
CA THR A 154 9.09 -3.75 -0.24
C THR A 154 9.61 -5.11 -0.67
N TYR A 155 10.45 -5.75 0.14
CA TYR A 155 10.97 -7.08 -0.19
C TYR A 155 9.86 -8.13 -0.25
N SER A 156 8.96 -8.13 0.74
CA SER A 156 7.80 -9.03 0.80
C SER A 156 6.90 -8.92 -0.43
N THR A 157 6.58 -7.69 -0.85
CA THR A 157 5.60 -7.45 -1.91
C THR A 157 6.21 -7.44 -3.32
N CYS A 158 7.42 -6.91 -3.48
CA CYS A 158 8.03 -6.72 -4.80
C CYS A 158 9.02 -7.81 -5.21
N VAL A 159 9.50 -8.61 -4.27
CA VAL A 159 10.48 -9.68 -4.54
C VAL A 159 9.88 -11.04 -4.22
N ARG A 160 9.32 -11.22 -3.02
CA ARG A 160 8.74 -12.50 -2.60
C ARG A 160 7.33 -12.75 -3.14
N GLY A 161 6.55 -11.70 -3.39
CA GLY A 161 5.20 -11.78 -3.96
C GLY A 161 4.13 -12.21 -2.97
N ASP A 162 4.28 -11.87 -1.68
CA ASP A 162 3.36 -12.35 -0.64
C ASP A 162 1.98 -11.69 -0.67
N ASN A 163 1.82 -10.57 -1.37
CA ASN A 163 0.60 -9.78 -1.37
C ASN A 163 -0.26 -10.09 -2.61
N THR A 164 -0.65 -11.36 -2.77
CA THR A 164 -1.45 -11.82 -3.91
C THR A 164 -2.67 -12.63 -3.46
N PRO A 165 -3.77 -12.65 -4.24
CA PRO A 165 -4.93 -13.50 -3.94
C PRO A 165 -4.56 -14.98 -3.83
N GLU A 166 -3.61 -15.45 -4.66
CA GLU A 166 -3.12 -16.82 -4.65
C GLU A 166 -2.42 -17.16 -3.32
N TYR A 167 -1.54 -16.26 -2.85
CA TYR A 167 -0.84 -16.46 -1.58
C TYR A 167 -1.80 -16.34 -0.39
N ALA A 168 -2.75 -15.41 -0.43
CA ALA A 168 -3.79 -15.30 0.59
C ALA A 168 -4.66 -16.57 0.68
N ARG A 169 -5.04 -17.16 -0.47
CA ARG A 169 -5.76 -18.44 -0.51
C ARG A 169 -4.93 -19.58 0.07
N TYR A 170 -3.62 -19.62 -0.22
CA TYR A 170 -2.69 -20.57 0.39
C TYR A 170 -2.66 -20.47 1.92
N LEU A 171 -2.73 -19.25 2.47
CA LEU A 171 -2.81 -19.00 3.92
C LEU A 171 -4.21 -19.28 4.53
N GLY A 172 -5.21 -19.64 3.71
CA GLY A 172 -6.57 -19.94 4.14
C GLY A 172 -7.47 -18.70 4.31
N TYR A 173 -7.12 -17.57 3.70
CA TYR A 173 -7.93 -16.35 3.73
C TYR A 173 -9.10 -16.51 2.75
N LEU A 174 -10.23 -15.89 3.07
CA LEU A 174 -11.35 -15.76 2.14
C LEU A 174 -11.03 -14.66 1.12
N ASP A 175 -11.38 -14.89 -0.14
CA ASP A 175 -11.18 -13.91 -1.20
C ASP A 175 -12.30 -12.86 -1.20
N GLY A 176 -11.93 -11.57 -1.13
CA GLY A 176 -12.87 -10.46 -1.09
C GLY A 176 -13.70 -10.29 -2.37
N LYS A 177 -13.15 -10.63 -3.54
CA LYS A 177 -13.86 -10.58 -4.82
C LYS A 177 -14.83 -11.76 -4.96
N GLU A 178 -14.47 -12.94 -4.45
CA GLU A 178 -15.39 -14.09 -4.40
C GLU A 178 -16.54 -13.83 -3.41
N LEU A 179 -16.26 -13.19 -2.27
CA LEU A 179 -17.29 -12.84 -1.28
C LEU A 179 -18.24 -11.75 -1.78
N TYR A 180 -17.72 -10.75 -2.50
CA TYR A 180 -18.43 -9.53 -2.92
C TYR A 180 -18.21 -9.22 -4.41
N PRO A 181 -18.70 -10.06 -5.33
CA PRO A 181 -18.46 -9.88 -6.77
C PRO A 181 -19.06 -8.58 -7.32
N ASP A 182 -20.13 -8.07 -6.70
CA ASP A 182 -20.82 -6.85 -7.11
C ASP A 182 -20.23 -5.56 -6.47
N LEU A 183 -19.15 -5.67 -5.68
CA LEU A 183 -18.49 -4.48 -5.13
C LEU A 183 -17.63 -3.85 -6.22
N ASP A 184 -18.15 -2.77 -6.80
CA ASP A 184 -17.37 -1.87 -7.65
C ASP A 184 -16.22 -1.25 -6.85
N PHE A 185 -15.08 -1.08 -7.48
CA PHE A 185 -13.90 -0.45 -6.89
C PHE A 185 -13.40 0.70 -7.78
N ILE A 186 -12.54 1.53 -7.21
CA ILE A 186 -11.88 2.62 -7.90
C ILE A 186 -10.58 2.07 -8.51
N PRO A 187 -10.45 2.07 -9.85
CA PRO A 187 -9.22 1.60 -10.48
C PRO A 187 -8.05 2.54 -10.20
N PHE A 188 -6.85 2.00 -10.15
CA PHE A 188 -5.63 2.78 -9.92
C PHE A 188 -5.46 3.90 -10.96
N GLN A 189 -5.78 3.63 -12.23
CA GLN A 189 -5.74 4.63 -13.29
C GLN A 189 -6.60 5.87 -12.97
N LYS A 190 -7.79 5.66 -12.38
CA LYS A 190 -8.66 6.78 -12.00
C LYS A 190 -8.03 7.62 -10.89
N TYR A 191 -7.41 6.98 -9.91
CA TYR A 191 -6.67 7.69 -8.86
C TYR A 191 -5.52 8.52 -9.45
N VAL A 192 -4.76 7.98 -10.40
CA VAL A 192 -3.68 8.71 -11.08
C VAL A 192 -4.23 9.92 -11.85
N SER A 193 -5.34 9.78 -12.57
CA SER A 193 -5.98 10.92 -13.25
C SER A 193 -6.41 12.01 -12.27
N GLU A 194 -7.08 11.64 -11.16
CA GLU A 194 -7.48 12.60 -10.13
C GLU A 194 -6.28 13.34 -9.54
N LEU A 195 -5.13 12.66 -9.39
CA LEU A 195 -3.91 13.24 -8.87
C LEU A 195 -3.29 14.27 -9.82
N ILE A 196 -3.23 13.95 -11.12
CA ILE A 196 -2.75 14.86 -12.16
C ILE A 196 -3.66 16.09 -12.28
N ASP A 197 -4.98 15.89 -12.16
CA ASP A 197 -5.97 16.97 -12.20
C ASP A 197 -5.98 17.82 -10.91
N GLY A 198 -5.22 17.42 -9.88
CA GLY A 198 -5.21 18.09 -8.57
C GLY A 198 -6.52 17.94 -7.78
N THR A 199 -7.33 16.94 -8.12
CA THR A 199 -8.63 16.66 -7.50
C THR A 199 -8.62 15.45 -6.55
N ALA A 200 -7.51 14.70 -6.53
CA ALA A 200 -7.31 13.59 -5.61
C ALA A 200 -7.50 14.03 -4.16
N ARG A 201 -8.26 13.24 -3.40
CA ARG A 201 -8.51 13.47 -1.98
C ARG A 201 -7.55 12.68 -1.13
N SER A 202 -7.20 13.22 0.03
CA SER A 202 -6.56 12.44 1.07
C SER A 202 -7.50 11.35 1.60
N ALA A 203 -6.93 10.22 2.03
CA ALA A 203 -7.67 9.22 2.80
C ALA A 203 -8.22 9.75 4.14
N TYR A 204 -7.65 10.82 4.71
CA TYR A 204 -8.03 11.36 6.04
C TYR A 204 -8.37 12.86 6.04
N ALA A 205 -8.80 13.42 4.90
CA ALA A 205 -9.23 14.82 4.80
C ALA A 205 -10.73 15.00 5.16
#